data_AF-A0AAF1KD34-F1
#
_entry.id   AF-A0AAF1KD34-F1
#
_cell.length_a   1.000
_cell.length_b   1.000
_cell.length_c   1.000
_cell.angle_alpha   90.00
_cell.angle_beta   90.00
_cell.angle_gamma   90.00
#
_symmetry.space_group_name_H-M   'P 1'
#
loop_
_entity.id
_entity.type
_entity.pdbx_description
1 polymer ?
#
loop_
_entity_poly.entity_id
_entity_poly.type
_entity_poly.pdbx_seq_one_letter_code
_entity_poly.pdbx_strand_id
1 'polypeptide(L)'
;MLEPGQIVRLFYLQSRGAAQGRIRARKARPICVVVRTAAVPDAVFLFPMTSQLPGTDRLSLAIGQMECRRAGLDFPCWIILARIIG
;
A
#
# COMPACT_ATOMS: atom_id res chain seq x y z
N MET A 1 -12.60 -0.81 -12.65
CA MET A 1 -11.28 -0.34 -13.09
C MET A 1 -10.61 0.35 -11.91
N LEU A 2 -9.28 0.24 -11.75
CA LEU A 2 -8.57 0.92 -10.66
C LEU A 2 -8.08 2.29 -11.13
N GLU A 3 -8.47 3.35 -10.44
CA GLU A 3 -8.08 4.72 -10.80
C GLU A 3 -6.85 5.21 -10.00
N PRO A 4 -6.00 6.07 -10.57
CA PRO A 4 -4.90 6.69 -9.84
C PRO A 4 -5.39 7.37 -8.56
N GLY A 5 -4.69 7.14 -7.44
CA GLY A 5 -5.05 7.69 -6.13
C GLY A 5 -6.19 6.95 -5.43
N GLN A 6 -6.77 5.91 -6.05
CA GLN A 6 -7.79 5.09 -5.40
C GLN A 6 -7.18 4.26 -4.27
N ILE A 7 -7.88 4.24 -3.14
CA ILE A 7 -7.60 3.36 -2.01
C ILE A 7 -8.43 2.09 -2.17
N VAL A 8 -7.77 0.93 -2.19
CA VAL A 8 -8.43 -0.37 -2.31
C VAL A 8 -7.98 -1.36 -1.25
N ARG A 9 -8.92 -2.25 -0.85
CA ARG A 9 -8.64 -3.42 -0.03
C ARG A 9 -8.13 -4.54 -0.91
N LEU A 10 -6.94 -5.06 -0.63
CA LEU A 10 -6.36 -6.13 -1.43
C LEU A 10 -5.75 -7.22 -0.56
N PHE A 11 -5.88 -8.47 -1.03
CA PHE A 11 -5.18 -9.62 -0.46
C PHE A 11 -3.88 -9.80 -1.25
N TYR A 12 -2.76 -9.33 -0.69
CA TYR A 12 -1.43 -9.53 -1.30
C TYR A 12 -0.44 -10.09 -0.30
N LEU A 13 0.59 -10.76 -0.82
CA LEU A 13 1.68 -11.31 -0.03
C LEU A 13 2.82 -10.28 0.04
N GLN A 14 3.21 -9.88 1.24
CA GLN A 14 4.41 -9.05 1.39
C GLN A 14 5.66 -9.89 1.10
N SER A 15 6.67 -9.28 0.47
CA SER A 15 7.92 -9.96 0.09
C SER A 15 8.64 -10.66 1.26
N ARG A 16 8.59 -10.12 2.48
CA ARG A 16 9.11 -10.81 3.68
C ARG A 16 8.32 -12.07 4.03
N GLY A 17 7.00 -12.06 3.81
CA GLY A 17 6.15 -13.23 4.01
C GLY A 17 6.46 -14.33 2.99
N ALA A 18 6.66 -13.95 1.72
CA ALA A 18 7.14 -14.85 0.66
C ALA A 18 8.50 -15.46 1.02
N ALA A 19 9.43 -14.63 1.49
CA ALA A 19 10.76 -15.06 1.93
C ALA A 19 10.73 -16.01 3.14
N GLN A 20 9.63 -16.04 3.91
CA GLN A 20 9.40 -17.01 4.98
C GLN A 20 8.62 -18.25 4.51
N GLY A 21 8.56 -18.50 3.19
CA GLY A 21 7.91 -19.67 2.60
C GLY A 21 6.38 -19.62 2.60
N ARG A 22 5.77 -18.45 2.84
CA ARG A 22 4.31 -18.33 2.75
C ARG A 22 3.88 -18.24 1.29
N ILE A 23 2.84 -19.01 0.94
CA ILE A 23 2.30 -19.09 -0.42
C ILE A 23 1.00 -18.28 -0.56
N ARG A 24 0.34 -17.93 0.55
CA ARG A 24 -0.95 -17.21 0.54
C ARG A 24 -1.01 -16.08 1.58
N ALA A 25 -1.65 -14.98 1.20
CA ALA A 25 -1.91 -13.85 2.08
C ALA A 25 -2.90 -14.25 3.18
N ARG A 26 -2.47 -14.24 4.44
CA ARG A 26 -3.30 -14.69 5.58
C ARG A 26 -4.40 -13.70 5.98
N LYS A 27 -4.31 -12.44 5.56
CA LYS A 27 -5.27 -11.37 5.91
C LYS A 27 -5.28 -10.32 4.79
N ALA A 28 -6.47 -9.91 4.34
CA ALA A 28 -6.62 -8.69 3.54
C ALA A 28 -5.98 -7.54 4.33
N ARG A 29 -5.06 -6.83 3.71
CA ARG A 29 -4.60 -5.57 4.27
C ARG A 29 -5.53 -4.49 3.74
N PRO A 30 -6.08 -3.66 4.63
CA PRO A 30 -7.25 -2.89 4.26
C PRO A 30 -6.95 -1.80 3.21
N ILE A 31 -5.70 -1.51 2.88
CA ILE A 31 -5.42 -0.31 2.10
C ILE A 31 -4.15 -0.44 1.25
N CYS A 32 -4.32 -0.33 -0.07
CA CYS A 32 -3.28 -0.02 -1.03
C CYS A 32 -3.63 1.23 -1.82
N VAL A 33 -2.65 2.10 -2.08
CA VAL A 33 -2.79 3.20 -3.06
C VAL A 33 -2.46 2.67 -4.44
N VAL A 34 -3.32 2.95 -5.41
CA VAL A 34 -3.09 2.73 -6.84
C VAL A 34 -2.27 3.88 -7.39
N VAL A 35 -1.08 3.58 -7.90
CA VAL A 35 -0.23 4.54 -8.61
C VAL A 35 -0.05 4.08 -10.05
N ARG A 36 -0.37 4.97 -10.99
CA ARG A 36 0.03 4.84 -12.40
C ARG A 36 1.12 5.87 -12.68
N THR A 37 2.14 5.47 -13.43
CA THR A 37 3.23 6.36 -13.80
C THR A 37 3.28 6.49 -15.32
N ALA A 38 3.65 7.67 -15.83
CA ALA A 38 3.85 7.85 -17.27
C ALA A 38 5.00 6.99 -17.82
N ALA A 39 5.95 6.60 -16.94
CA ALA A 39 7.07 5.74 -17.30
C ALA A 39 6.64 4.30 -17.61
N VAL A 40 5.58 3.80 -16.95
CA VAL A 40 5.04 2.46 -17.18
C VAL A 40 3.50 2.52 -17.19
N PRO A 41 2.89 3.01 -18.29
CA PRO A 41 1.46 3.34 -18.34
C PRO A 41 0.54 2.12 -18.17
N ASP A 42 1.00 0.93 -18.59
CA ASP A 42 0.25 -0.32 -18.49
C ASP A 42 0.37 -0.99 -17.10
N ALA A 43 1.28 -0.51 -16.25
CA ALA A 43 1.47 -1.06 -14.92
C ALA A 43 0.63 -0.33 -13.87
N VAL A 44 0.03 -1.12 -12.98
CA VAL A 44 -0.58 -0.62 -11.75
C VAL A 44 0.34 -0.96 -10.59
N PHE A 45 0.89 0.06 -9.94
CA PHE A 45 1.67 -0.11 -8.72
C PHE A 45 0.74 -0.01 -7.51
N LEU A 46 0.81 -1.01 -6.65
CA LEU A 46 0.11 -1.03 -5.38
C LEU A 46 1.14 -0.88 -4.28
N PHE A 47 0.90 0.04 -3.34
CA PHE A 47 1.74 0.20 -2.17
C PHE A 47 0.98 -0.11 -0.89
N PRO A 48 1.55 -0.90 0.04
CA PRO A 48 0.95 -1.12 1.36
C PRO A 48 0.73 0.21 2.07
N MET A 49 -0.41 0.37 2.73
CA MET A 49 -0.59 1.41 3.73
C MET A 49 -0.67 0.84 5.15
N THR A 50 -0.29 1.65 6.13
CA THR A 50 -0.39 1.37 7.55
C THR A 50 -0.90 2.59 8.30
N SER A 51 -1.68 2.37 9.36
CA SER A 51 -2.04 3.39 10.36
C SER A 51 -1.08 3.40 11.57
N GLN A 52 -0.14 2.46 11.60
CA GLN A 52 0.92 2.42 12.60
C GLN A 52 2.13 3.18 12.11
N LEU A 53 2.73 3.99 12.99
CA LEU A 53 3.95 4.73 12.71
C LEU A 53 5.05 3.75 12.25
N PRO A 54 5.57 3.91 11.02
CA PRO A 54 6.65 3.07 10.52
C PRO A 54 7.92 3.29 11.36
N GLY A 55 8.65 2.21 11.64
CA GLY A 55 10.00 2.31 12.22
C GLY A 55 10.98 2.95 11.24
N THR A 56 12.06 3.51 11.76
CA THR A 56 13.11 4.22 10.99
C THR A 56 13.82 3.34 9.94
N ASP A 57 13.78 2.02 10.12
CA ASP A 57 14.30 1.01 9.18
C ASP A 57 13.43 0.84 7.91
N ARG A 58 12.32 1.58 7.79
CA ARG A 58 11.40 1.46 6.65
C ARG A 58 11.20 2.79 5.94
N LEU A 59 11.49 2.78 4.64
CA LEU A 59 11.09 3.84 3.72
C LEU A 59 9.56 3.94 3.69
N SER A 60 9.06 5.09 4.12
CA SER A 60 7.64 5.37 4.20
C SER A 60 7.34 6.82 3.89
N LEU A 61 6.12 7.06 3.40
CA LEU A 61 5.62 8.38 3.08
C LEU A 61 4.38 8.65 3.93
N ALA A 62 4.39 9.74 4.70
CA ALA A 62 3.21 10.18 5.43
C ALA A 62 2.16 10.71 4.45
N ILE A 63 0.90 10.33 4.67
CA ILE A 63 -0.24 10.88 3.94
C ILE A 63 -0.79 12.05 4.75
N GLY A 64 -1.03 13.18 4.09
CA GLY A 64 -1.63 14.34 4.73
C GLY A 64 -3.02 14.01 5.26
N GLN A 65 -3.40 14.66 6.37
CA GLN A 65 -4.66 14.38 7.04
C GLN A 65 -5.88 14.65 6.16
N MET A 66 -5.78 15.63 5.25
CA MET A 66 -6.86 15.96 4.30
C MET A 66 -7.05 14.86 3.25
N GLU A 67 -5.95 14.30 2.75
CA GLU A 67 -5.95 13.20 1.79
C GLU A 67 -6.52 11.93 2.43
N CYS A 68 -6.16 11.64 3.69
CA CYS A 68 -6.77 10.55 4.46
C CYS A 68 -8.30 10.73 4.56
N ARG A 69 -8.78 11.90 4.97
CA ARG A 69 -10.23 12.18 5.11
C ARG A 69 -10.97 12.06 3.79
N ARG A 70 -10.41 12.58 2.69
CA ARG A 70 -10.98 12.43 1.34
C ARG A 70 -11.13 10.97 0.92
N ALA A 71 -10.27 10.11 1.44
CA ALA A 71 -10.32 8.67 1.20
C ALA A 71 -11.12 7.89 2.26
N GLY A 72 -11.84 8.57 3.15
CA GLY A 72 -12.65 7.95 4.20
C GLY A 72 -11.85 7.40 5.39
N LEU A 73 -10.64 7.92 5.63
CA LEU A 73 -9.75 7.54 6.73
C LEU A 73 -9.67 8.68 7.74
N ASP A 74 -10.09 8.42 8.98
CA ASP A 74 -10.05 9.40 10.09
C ASP A 74 -8.80 9.27 10.99
N PHE A 75 -7.75 8.64 10.48
CA PHE A 75 -6.50 8.41 11.19
C PHE A 75 -5.29 8.71 10.31
N PRO A 76 -4.14 9.10 10.91
CA PRO A 76 -2.90 9.29 10.15
C PRO A 76 -2.48 7.96 9.51
N CYS A 77 -2.03 8.05 8.27
CA CYS A 77 -1.64 6.88 7.48
C CYS A 77 -0.30 7.10 6.81
N TRP A 78 0.41 6.00 6.57
CA TRP A 78 1.69 5.98 5.87
C TRP A 78 1.64 4.97 4.73
N ILE A 79 2.20 5.35 3.60
CA ILE A 79 2.51 4.45 2.48
C ILE A 79 3.87 3.83 2.78
N ILE A 80 3.97 2.50 2.73
CA ILE A 80 5.24 1.79 2.83
C ILE A 80 5.79 1.57 1.43
N LEU A 81 6.98 2.09 1.16
CA LEU A 81 7.67 1.88 -0.11
C LEU A 81 8.43 0.55 -0.06
N ALA A 82 7.67 -0.54 0.04
CA ALA A 82 8.20 -1.90 -0.02
C ALA A 82 7.76 -2.55 -1.33
N ARG A 83 8.67 -3.35 -1.91
CA ARG A 83 8.32 -4.18 -3.06
C ARG A 83 7.22 -5.16 -2.66
N ILE A 84 6.10 -5.14 -3.38
CA ILE A 84 5.08 -6.20 -3.34
C ILE A 84 5.52 -7.25 -4.37
N ILE A 85 5.53 -8.53 -3.99
CA ILE A 85 5.63 -9.64 -4.94
C ILE A 85 4.19 -10.07 -5.23
N GLY A 86 3.78 -9.96 -6.49
CA GLY A 86 2.53 -10.47 -7.02
C GLY A 86 2.69 -11.91 -7.49
#